data_AF-A0A379VRN4-F1
#
_entry.id   AF-A0A379VRN4-F1
#
_cell.length_a   1.000
_cell.length_b   1.000
_cell.length_c   1.000
_cell.angle_alpha   90.00
_cell.angle_beta   90.00
_cell.angle_gamma   90.00
#
_symmetry.space_group_name_H-M   'P 1'
#
loop_
_entity.id
_entity.type
_entity.pdbx_description
1 polymer ?
#
loop_
_entity_poly.entity_id
_entity_poly.type
_entity_poly.pdbx_seq_one_letter_code
_entity_poly.pdbx_strand_id
1 'polypeptide(L)'
;MKSFGNFHHDVPTVLQNYFHYCALKMSCMELARTFVFLANQGEAFHLDEPVVTPMQARQINALMATSGMYQNAGEFAWRVGLPAKSGVGGGIVAIVPHEMAIAVWSPELDPAGNSLAGIAALEQLTQTLGRSVY
;
A
#
# COMPACT_ATOMS: atom_id res chain seq x y z
N MET A 1 4.54 5.38 23.49
CA MET A 1 4.62 3.92 23.25
C MET A 1 5.53 3.21 24.26
N LYS A 2 6.84 3.51 24.34
CA LYS A 2 7.75 2.85 25.30
C LYS A 2 7.39 3.10 26.77
N SER A 3 7.04 4.34 27.12
CA SER A 3 6.58 4.71 28.47
C SER A 3 5.31 3.97 28.92
N PHE A 4 4.52 3.45 27.97
CA PHE A 4 3.30 2.68 28.22
C PHE A 4 3.51 1.17 28.03
N GLY A 5 4.75 0.71 27.82
CA GLY A 5 5.05 -0.72 27.67
C GLY A 5 4.65 -1.34 26.33
N ASN A 6 4.28 -0.55 25.31
CA ASN A 6 3.82 -1.10 24.01
C ASN A 6 4.95 -1.73 23.17
N PHE A 7 6.22 -1.46 23.50
CA PHE A 7 7.37 -2.15 22.91
C PHE A 7 8.59 -2.06 23.84
N HIS A 8 9.52 -3.01 23.70
CA HIS A 8 10.63 -3.21 24.64
C HIS A 8 12.04 -2.88 24.09
N HIS A 9 12.14 -2.52 22.81
CA HIS A 9 13.41 -2.19 22.17
C HIS A 9 13.92 -0.78 22.52
N ASP A 10 15.19 -0.52 22.20
CA ASP A 10 15.78 0.81 22.32
C ASP A 10 15.13 1.80 21.34
N VAL A 11 14.87 3.04 21.79
CA VAL A 11 14.10 4.01 21.00
C VAL A 11 14.91 4.49 19.78
N PRO A 12 16.16 4.97 19.95
CA PRO A 12 17.04 5.30 18.82
C PRO A 12 17.10 4.21 17.75
N THR A 13 17.30 2.95 18.13
CA THR A 13 17.39 1.82 17.17
C THR A 13 16.08 1.63 16.39
N VAL A 14 14.93 1.70 17.06
CA VAL A 14 13.63 1.58 16.39
C VAL A 14 13.40 2.73 15.41
N LEU A 15 13.76 3.96 15.79
CA LEU A 15 13.66 5.12 14.91
C LEU A 15 14.59 4.99 13.70
N GLN A 16 15.83 4.53 13.89
CA GLN A 16 16.76 4.32 12.79
C GLN A 16 16.22 3.32 11.77
N ASN A 17 15.65 2.20 12.23
CA ASN A 17 15.02 1.21 11.36
C ASN A 17 13.80 1.80 10.63
N TYR A 18 12.94 2.53 11.33
CA TYR A 18 11.78 3.19 10.74
C TYR A 18 12.18 4.18 9.63
N PHE A 19 13.17 5.03 9.90
CA PHE A 19 13.68 6.00 8.91
C PHE A 19 14.32 5.29 7.72
N HIS A 20 15.05 4.20 7.95
CA HIS A 20 15.64 3.42 6.87
C HIS A 20 14.56 2.87 5.93
N TYR A 21 13.51 2.24 6.48
CA TYR A 21 12.39 1.74 5.67
C TYR A 21 11.65 2.85 4.91
N CYS A 22 11.45 4.01 5.53
CA CYS A 22 10.82 5.16 4.87
C CYS A 22 11.71 5.84 3.80
N ALA A 23 13.02 5.59 3.81
CA ALA A 23 13.97 6.19 2.88
C ALA A 23 14.28 5.30 1.66
N LEU A 24 13.74 4.07 1.61
CA LEU A 24 13.83 3.21 0.44
C LEU A 24 13.20 3.88 -0.78
N LYS A 25 13.84 3.74 -1.94
CA LYS A 25 13.40 4.33 -3.21
C LYS A 25 13.17 3.24 -4.23
N MET A 26 12.06 3.36 -4.94
CA MET A 26 11.64 2.44 -5.99
C MET A 26 10.93 3.25 -7.09
N SER A 27 11.07 2.83 -8.33
CA SER A 27 10.21 3.24 -9.44
C SER A 27 8.80 2.64 -9.29
N CYS A 28 7.80 3.17 -10.01
CA CYS A 28 6.46 2.56 -10.03
C CYS A 28 6.49 1.09 -10.47
N MET A 29 7.37 0.75 -11.42
CA MET A 29 7.53 -0.63 -11.90
C MET A 29 8.03 -1.56 -10.79
N GLU A 30 9.07 -1.14 -10.07
CA GLU A 30 9.59 -1.89 -8.93
C GLU A 30 8.54 -2.01 -7.84
N LEU A 31 7.85 -0.92 -7.50
CA LEU A 31 6.80 -0.93 -6.47
C LEU A 31 5.66 -1.91 -6.82
N ALA A 32 5.14 -1.87 -8.05
CA ALA A 32 4.10 -2.79 -8.50
C ALA A 32 4.56 -4.26 -8.43
N ARG A 33 5.78 -4.54 -8.90
CA ARG A 33 6.35 -5.91 -8.86
C ARG A 33 6.57 -6.40 -7.43
N THR A 34 7.06 -5.53 -6.54
CA THR A 34 7.32 -5.89 -5.15
C THR A 34 6.07 -6.25 -4.39
N PHE A 35 4.94 -5.60 -4.66
CA PHE A 35 3.69 -5.84 -3.93
C PHE A 35 2.73 -6.83 -4.61
N VAL A 36 3.10 -7.43 -5.74
CA VAL A 36 2.23 -8.37 -6.47
C VAL A 36 1.86 -9.61 -5.66
N PHE A 37 2.69 -9.98 -4.68
CA PHE A 37 2.39 -11.10 -3.78
C PHE A 37 1.09 -10.89 -2.99
N LEU A 38 0.67 -9.65 -2.75
CA LEU A 38 -0.60 -9.35 -2.08
C LEU A 38 -1.82 -9.63 -2.97
N ALA A 39 -1.67 -9.57 -4.29
CA ALA A 39 -2.69 -10.03 -5.23
C ALA A 39 -2.66 -11.56 -5.36
N ASN A 40 -1.47 -12.17 -5.25
CA ASN A 40 -1.23 -13.59 -5.46
C ASN A 40 -1.08 -14.39 -4.16
N GLN A 41 -1.98 -14.16 -3.19
CA GLN A 41 -2.10 -14.96 -1.95
C GLN A 41 -0.79 -15.16 -1.15
N GLY A 42 0.15 -14.22 -1.22
CA GLY A 42 1.43 -14.29 -0.52
C GLY A 42 2.64 -14.64 -1.38
N GLU A 43 2.44 -15.00 -2.64
CA GLU A 43 3.50 -15.51 -3.52
C GLU A 43 3.99 -14.45 -4.53
N ALA A 44 5.31 -14.22 -4.58
CA ALA A 44 5.94 -13.37 -5.58
C ALA A 44 6.48 -14.22 -6.75
N PHE A 45 6.33 -13.74 -7.99
CA PHE A 45 6.76 -14.49 -9.19
C PHE A 45 8.26 -14.77 -9.30
N HIS A 46 9.09 -14.10 -8.49
CA HIS A 46 10.56 -14.16 -8.56
C HIS A 46 11.18 -14.85 -7.34
N LEU A 47 10.37 -15.44 -6.48
CA LEU A 47 10.83 -16.14 -5.27
C LEU A 47 10.29 -17.57 -5.30
N ASP A 48 11.09 -18.51 -4.80
CA ASP A 48 10.70 -19.93 -4.69
C ASP A 48 9.80 -20.18 -3.46
N GLU A 49 9.83 -19.27 -2.49
CA GLU A 49 9.05 -19.34 -1.26
C GLU A 49 8.06 -18.17 -1.15
N PRO A 50 6.88 -18.38 -0.54
CA PRO A 50 5.92 -17.31 -0.29
C PRO A 50 6.53 -16.21 0.60
N VAL A 51 6.25 -14.94 0.27
CA VAL A 51 6.63 -13.79 1.10
C VAL A 51 5.86 -13.80 2.43
N VAL A 52 4.58 -14.16 2.36
CA VAL A 52 3.68 -14.35 3.50
C VAL A 52 2.69 -15.47 3.22
N THR A 53 1.99 -15.95 4.24
CA THR A 53 0.90 -16.92 4.05
C THR A 53 -0.32 -16.28 3.37
N PRO A 54 -1.22 -17.07 2.74
CA PRO A 54 -2.47 -16.56 2.18
C PRO A 54 -3.35 -15.81 3.19
N MET A 55 -3.37 -16.27 4.44
CA MET A 55 -4.11 -15.60 5.52
C MET A 55 -3.51 -14.23 5.84
N GLN A 56 -2.19 -14.13 5.91
CA GLN A 56 -1.50 -12.85 6.14
C GLN A 56 -1.69 -11.89 4.96
N ALA A 57 -1.63 -12.36 3.71
CA ALA A 57 -1.93 -11.53 2.55
C ALA A 57 -3.35 -10.94 2.62
N ARG A 58 -4.34 -11.75 3.00
CA ARG A 58 -5.72 -11.29 3.23
C ARG A 58 -5.81 -10.26 4.36
N GLN A 59 -5.11 -10.47 5.47
CA GLN A 59 -5.07 -9.53 6.60
C GLN A 59 -4.43 -8.20 6.20
N ILE A 60 -3.31 -8.24 5.46
CA ILE A 60 -2.63 -7.05 4.96
C ILE A 60 -3.55 -6.27 4.02
N ASN A 61 -4.21 -6.93 3.07
CA ASN A 61 -5.18 -6.28 2.17
C ASN A 61 -6.34 -5.65 2.94
N ALA A 62 -6.84 -6.28 3.99
CA ALA A 62 -7.88 -5.69 4.85
C ALA A 62 -7.40 -4.42 5.58
N LEU A 63 -6.16 -4.42 6.09
CA LEU A 63 -5.55 -3.24 6.70
C LEU A 63 -5.33 -2.11 5.69
N MET A 64 -4.87 -2.45 4.47
CA MET A 64 -4.73 -1.50 3.37
C MET A 64 -6.07 -0.86 3.00
N ALA A 65 -7.14 -1.65 2.87
CA ALA A 65 -8.47 -1.14 2.54
C ALA A 65 -9.05 -0.21 3.63
N THR A 66 -8.75 -0.47 4.91
CA THR A 66 -9.38 0.25 6.03
C THR A 66 -8.56 1.42 6.56
N SER A 67 -7.24 1.41 6.37
CA SER A 67 -6.33 2.40 6.98
C SER A 67 -5.19 2.88 6.08
N GLY A 68 -5.12 2.36 4.85
CA GLY A 68 -3.94 2.57 4.02
C GLY A 68 -3.83 3.94 3.36
N MET A 69 -4.93 4.71 3.32
CA MET A 69 -5.02 6.05 2.71
C MET A 69 -5.20 7.18 3.74
N TYR A 70 -4.57 7.04 4.91
CA TYR A 70 -4.71 7.96 6.04
C TYR A 70 -6.19 8.18 6.42
N GLN A 71 -6.61 9.44 6.57
CA GLN A 71 -7.98 9.81 6.92
C GLN A 71 -8.97 9.58 5.77
N ASN A 72 -8.48 9.34 4.54
CA ASN A 72 -9.30 9.21 3.33
C ASN A 72 -9.57 7.74 2.93
N ALA A 73 -9.33 6.76 3.80
CA ALA A 73 -9.55 5.35 3.46
C ALA A 73 -11.00 5.05 3.03
N GLY A 74 -11.99 5.63 3.71
CA GLY A 74 -13.40 5.47 3.33
C GLY A 74 -13.76 6.11 1.99
N GLU A 75 -13.28 7.33 1.73
CA GLU A 75 -13.50 8.00 0.44
C GLU A 75 -12.81 7.24 -0.71
N PHE A 76 -11.60 6.76 -0.50
CA PHE A 76 -10.86 5.97 -1.47
C PHE A 76 -11.56 4.64 -1.77
N ALA A 77 -12.10 3.96 -0.75
CA ALA A 77 -12.88 2.74 -0.92
C ALA A 77 -14.14 2.99 -1.79
N TRP A 78 -14.80 4.14 -1.63
CA TRP A 78 -15.94 4.52 -2.46
C TRP A 78 -15.57 4.87 -3.91
N ARG A 79 -14.51 5.66 -4.11
CA ARG A 79 -14.13 6.18 -5.43
C ARG A 79 -13.35 5.18 -6.28
N VAL A 80 -12.45 4.43 -5.65
CA VAL A 80 -11.51 3.51 -6.32
C VAL A 80 -11.85 2.04 -6.04
N GLY A 81 -12.23 1.72 -4.80
CA GLY A 81 -12.69 0.38 -4.45
C GLY A 81 -11.60 -0.70 -4.42
N LEU A 82 -10.36 -0.34 -4.08
CA LEU A 82 -9.26 -1.30 -3.96
C LEU A 82 -8.52 -1.15 -2.61
N PRO A 83 -7.99 -2.25 -2.02
CA PRO A 83 -6.96 -2.16 -0.99
C PRO A 83 -5.78 -1.34 -1.49
N ALA A 84 -5.41 -0.28 -0.78
CA ALA A 84 -4.29 0.58 -1.18
C ALA A 84 -3.44 1.06 -0.01
N LYS A 85 -2.21 1.47 -0.27
CA LYS A 85 -1.34 2.16 0.68
C LYS A 85 -0.69 3.36 0.01
N SER A 86 -0.83 4.54 0.61
CA SER A 86 -0.13 5.76 0.18
C SER A 86 1.14 6.04 0.98
N GLY A 87 2.01 6.89 0.45
CA GLY A 87 3.09 7.51 1.19
C GLY A 87 3.23 8.99 0.80
N VAL A 88 3.65 9.82 1.75
CA VAL A 88 3.88 11.27 1.55
C VAL A 88 4.98 11.58 0.53
N GLY A 89 5.72 10.58 0.05
CA GLY A 89 6.58 10.70 -1.13
C GLY A 89 5.82 10.76 -2.45
N GLY A 90 4.48 10.67 -2.43
CA GLY A 90 3.61 10.74 -3.62
C GLY A 90 3.27 9.38 -4.25
N GLY A 91 3.75 8.28 -3.68
CA GLY A 91 3.49 6.92 -4.18
C GLY A 91 2.20 6.34 -3.61
N ILE A 92 1.46 5.59 -4.42
CA ILE A 92 0.33 4.75 -3.99
C ILE A 92 0.48 3.39 -4.65
N VAL A 93 0.36 2.33 -3.85
CA VAL A 93 0.17 0.96 -4.32
C VAL A 93 -1.27 0.53 -4.07
N ALA A 94 -1.93 -0.04 -5.07
CA ALA A 94 -3.28 -0.58 -4.99
C ALA A 94 -3.30 -2.03 -5.48
N ILE A 95 -4.08 -2.88 -4.82
CA ILE A 95 -4.12 -4.33 -5.08
C ILE A 95 -5.48 -4.69 -5.66
N VAL A 96 -5.48 -5.35 -6.82
CA VAL A 96 -6.66 -6.08 -7.34
C VAL A 96 -6.47 -7.54 -6.97
N PRO A 97 -7.19 -8.05 -5.95
CA PRO A 97 -7.01 -9.42 -5.49
C PRO A 97 -7.13 -10.43 -6.62
N HIS A 98 -6.24 -11.42 -6.65
CA HIS A 98 -6.18 -12.48 -7.67
C HIS A 98 -5.83 -12.04 -9.10
N GLU A 99 -5.49 -10.77 -9.33
CA GLU A 99 -5.22 -10.27 -10.67
C GLU A 99 -3.89 -9.50 -10.76
N MET A 100 -3.74 -8.40 -10.03
CA MET A 100 -2.59 -7.52 -10.22
C MET A 100 -2.34 -6.54 -9.06
N ALA A 101 -1.14 -5.96 -9.06
CA ALA A 101 -0.80 -4.79 -8.25
C ALA A 101 -0.56 -3.59 -9.18
N ILE A 102 -1.11 -2.44 -8.80
CA ILE A 102 -1.00 -1.17 -9.51
C ILE A 102 -0.18 -0.22 -8.66
N ALA A 103 0.77 0.48 -9.27
CA ALA A 103 1.51 1.56 -8.62
C ALA A 103 1.37 2.85 -9.42
N VAL A 104 1.07 3.93 -8.71
CA VAL A 104 1.07 5.30 -9.25
C VAL A 104 1.98 6.18 -8.41
N TRP A 105 2.54 7.21 -9.03
CA TRP A 105 3.36 8.19 -8.34
C TRP A 105 3.16 9.58 -8.92
N SER A 106 2.86 10.55 -8.06
CA SER A 106 2.94 11.97 -8.36
C SER A 106 3.19 12.74 -7.06
N PRO A 107 4.17 13.66 -7.01
CA PRO A 107 4.64 14.26 -5.78
C PRO A 107 3.65 15.23 -5.13
N GLU A 108 2.72 15.81 -5.90
CA GLU A 108 1.73 16.75 -5.36
C GLU A 108 0.69 16.02 -4.52
N LEU A 109 0.50 16.47 -3.28
CA LEU A 109 -0.38 15.84 -2.29
C LEU A 109 -1.65 16.66 -2.07
N ASP A 110 -2.75 15.96 -1.79
CA ASP A 110 -3.97 16.54 -1.24
C ASP A 110 -3.79 16.95 0.24
N PRO A 111 -4.77 17.64 0.86
CA PRO A 111 -4.69 18.01 2.27
C PRO A 111 -4.60 16.84 3.26
N ALA A 112 -4.93 15.61 2.84
CA ALA A 112 -4.81 14.40 3.65
C ALA A 112 -3.46 13.69 3.50
N GLY A 113 -2.56 14.21 2.65
CA GLY A 113 -1.22 13.68 2.43
C GLY A 113 -1.14 12.56 1.39
N ASN A 114 -2.16 12.41 0.53
CA ASN A 114 -2.17 11.42 -0.54
C ASN A 114 -1.91 12.07 -1.91
N SER A 115 -1.34 11.33 -2.85
CA SER A 115 -1.07 11.85 -4.20
C SER A 115 -2.36 12.24 -4.94
N LEU A 116 -2.54 13.52 -5.25
CA LEU A 116 -3.76 14.05 -5.86
C LEU A 116 -3.99 13.45 -7.25
N ALA A 117 -2.98 13.57 -8.13
CA ALA A 117 -3.03 13.01 -9.48
C ALA A 117 -3.00 11.48 -9.47
N GLY A 118 -2.32 10.86 -8.49
CA GLY A 118 -2.29 9.41 -8.33
C GLY A 118 -3.67 8.82 -8.04
N ILE A 119 -4.43 9.42 -7.13
CA ILE A 119 -5.80 8.99 -6.83
C ILE A 119 -6.69 9.13 -8.07
N ALA A 120 -6.64 10.27 -8.76
CA ALA A 120 -7.44 10.51 -9.97
C ALA A 120 -7.12 9.49 -11.08
N ALA A 121 -5.85 9.14 -11.26
CA ALA A 121 -5.43 8.11 -12.21
C ALA A 121 -5.96 6.72 -11.82
N LEU A 122 -5.92 6.36 -10.53
CA LEU A 122 -6.45 5.08 -10.04
C LEU A 122 -7.97 4.98 -10.23
N GLU A 123 -8.70 6.06 -9.94
CA GLU A 123 -10.16 6.12 -10.14
C GLU A 123 -10.55 5.92 -11.61
N GLN A 124 -9.87 6.60 -12.54
CA GLN A 124 -10.12 6.41 -13.98
C GLN A 124 -9.76 5.00 -14.45
N LEU A 125 -8.65 4.45 -13.95
CA LEU A 125 -8.19 3.12 -14.33
C LEU A 125 -9.15 2.03 -13.85
N THR A 126 -9.61 2.10 -12.60
CA THR A 126 -10.56 1.11 -12.05
C THR A 126 -11.91 1.16 -12.74
N GLN A 127 -12.41 2.36 -13.05
CA GLN A 127 -13.62 2.55 -13.86
C GLN A 127 -13.48 1.96 -15.26
N THR A 128 -12.34 2.18 -15.92
CA THR A 128 -12.07 1.65 -17.27
C THR A 128 -11.96 0.13 -17.28
N LEU A 129 -11.34 -0.45 -16.25
CA LEU A 129 -11.14 -1.90 -16.14
C LEU A 129 -12.37 -2.64 -15.58
N GLY A 130 -13.36 -1.92 -15.03
CA GLY A 130 -14.48 -2.55 -14.32
C GLY A 130 -14.03 -3.34 -13.10
N ARG A 131 -12.98 -2.85 -12.41
CA ARG A 131 -12.38 -3.52 -11.24
C ARG A 131 -12.60 -2.68 -9.99
N SER A 132 -13.51 -3.14 -9.14
CA SER A 132 -13.74 -2.68 -7.78
C SER A 132 -14.00 -3.91 -6.91
N VAL A 133 -13.57 -3.90 -5.66
CA VAL A 133 -13.92 -4.96 -4.69
C VAL A 133 -15.30 -4.72 -4.06
N TYR A 134 -15.95 -3.61 -4.39
CA TYR A 134 -17.32 -3.23 -4.01
C TYR A 134 -18.22 -3.09 -5.24
#